data_AF-A0A0P4WIJ3-F1
#
_entry.id   AF-A0A0P4WIJ3-F1
#
_cell.length_a   1.000
_cell.length_b   1.000
_cell.length_c   1.000
_cell.angle_alpha   90.00
_cell.angle_beta   90.00
_cell.angle_gamma   90.00
#
_symmetry.space_group_name_H-M   'P 1'
#
loop_
_entity.id
_entity.type
_entity.pdbx_description
1 polymer ?
#
loop_
_entity_poly.entity_id
_entity_poly.type
_entity_poly.pdbx_seq_one_letter_code
_entity_poly.pdbx_strand_id
1 'polypeptide(L)'
;MFFLLHLLLCRYLISRLFRHHVLLSQVNVWTRALATKEILELAECHKDLAGDYVSWKDMELPGLTPRTVPHTLLCPRHNNTIYFMFPSILYATARYLCTALGSSLPQPATWEDVTAMASLTHAAGLTHVSRYAVWTPISDEENEGIWRSALDEDASPVLLWSHGEPNGFTYENCAYVTQQGMHDASCEDATATAVCRVEDLPVFILHNTEKTLMSFVADQNEAKELVFRGFDGSAIVKVNGFWSWEGPDNKTLAVLSDEQFQFPMGSREWHTQEGSSFMLLTACPDGHFTCNDASCIPLEHHCDYKFDCKDMSDEDSCVNVLIRSAYQNWLPPHHDARHMLIAITFHVMTVSVSTEDMHLELTFNLSLSWTDKRLQFYNLKESRPNWLTNDDLQGMWTPHVLFPNAKGNEYTIVDQNTVGHVSRNCKPDITGIMAAHEGRYACHPLSVLPFPNPTASHT
;
A
#
# COMPACT_ATOMS: atom_id res chain seq x y z
N MET A 1 11.79 22.74 -24.51
CA MET A 1 10.39 22.87 -24.96
C MET A 1 9.66 21.64 -24.43
N PHE A 2 9.08 21.75 -23.23
CA PHE A 2 8.42 20.62 -22.56
C PHE A 2 7.02 20.48 -23.17
N PHE A 3 6.81 19.45 -23.98
CA PHE A 3 5.48 19.09 -24.47
C PHE A 3 4.77 18.28 -23.39
N LEU A 4 3.91 18.93 -22.61
CA LEU A 4 2.90 18.22 -21.81
C LEU A 4 1.62 18.19 -22.64
N LEU A 5 1.35 17.05 -23.29
CA LEU A 5 0.05 16.80 -23.91
C LEU A 5 -0.94 16.47 -22.78
N HIS A 6 -1.66 17.46 -22.28
CA HIS A 6 -2.72 17.25 -21.31
C HIS A 6 -3.98 16.81 -22.07
N LEU A 7 -4.18 15.49 -22.16
CA LEU A 7 -5.49 14.91 -22.41
C LEU A 7 -6.31 15.11 -21.14
N LEU A 8 -7.25 16.06 -21.15
CA LEU A 8 -8.26 16.21 -20.11
C LEU A 8 -9.23 15.04 -20.22
N LEU A 9 -8.77 13.88 -19.76
CA LEU A 9 -9.60 12.71 -19.52
C LEU A 9 -10.12 12.84 -18.10
N CYS A 10 -11.35 13.37 -17.98
CA CYS A 10 -12.07 13.40 -16.70
C CYS A 10 -12.05 11.97 -16.11
N ARG A 11 -11.77 11.83 -14.81
CA ARG A 11 -11.69 10.53 -14.08
C ARG A 11 -12.85 9.57 -14.39
N TYR A 12 -14.02 10.10 -14.75
CA TYR A 12 -15.25 9.37 -15.06
C TYR A 12 -15.43 8.98 -16.55
N LEU A 13 -14.74 9.66 -17.48
CA LEU A 13 -14.85 9.37 -18.92
C LEU A 13 -14.13 8.05 -19.30
N ILE A 14 -13.14 7.64 -18.52
CA ILE A 14 -12.33 6.44 -18.77
C ILE A 14 -13.17 5.16 -18.64
N SER A 15 -14.18 5.13 -17.77
CA SER A 15 -15.06 3.95 -17.64
C SER A 15 -16.14 3.87 -18.72
N ARG A 16 -16.74 5.00 -19.12
CA ARG A 16 -17.92 5.01 -19.99
C ARG A 16 -17.64 5.10 -21.50
N LEU A 17 -16.50 5.64 -21.94
CA LEU A 17 -16.28 5.93 -23.37
C LEU A 17 -15.38 4.95 -24.10
N PHE A 18 -14.62 4.10 -23.41
CA PHE A 18 -13.76 3.08 -24.04
C PHE A 18 -14.52 1.81 -24.46
N ARG A 19 -15.72 1.98 -25.04
CA ARG A 19 -16.33 0.93 -25.90
C ARG A 19 -15.83 1.16 -27.32
N HIS A 20 -14.77 0.46 -27.70
CA HIS A 20 -14.29 0.29 -29.09
C HIS A 20 -13.90 1.52 -29.92
N HIS A 21 -13.95 2.76 -29.39
CA HIS A 21 -13.52 3.97 -30.08
C HIS A 21 -12.75 4.91 -29.15
N VAL A 22 -11.58 5.38 -29.59
CA VAL A 22 -10.82 6.44 -28.89
C VAL A 22 -11.57 7.76 -29.09
N LEU A 23 -12.30 8.18 -28.06
CA LEU A 23 -13.05 9.44 -28.05
C LEU A 23 -12.21 10.49 -27.33
N LEU A 24 -11.93 11.60 -28.01
CA LEU A 24 -11.12 12.69 -27.52
C LEU A 24 -12.04 13.82 -27.03
N SER A 25 -12.00 14.16 -25.75
CA SER A 25 -12.91 15.14 -25.14
C SER A 25 -12.36 16.56 -25.15
N GLN A 26 -11.08 16.75 -24.88
CA GLN A 26 -10.43 18.06 -24.84
C GLN A 26 -8.90 17.94 -24.97
N VAL A 27 -8.31 18.81 -25.79
CA VAL A 27 -6.86 18.98 -25.94
C VAL A 27 -6.55 20.47 -25.92
N ASN A 28 -5.67 20.83 -25.00
CA ASN A 28 -5.12 22.17 -24.89
C ASN A 28 -3.60 22.06 -24.70
N VAL A 29 -2.86 22.97 -25.30
CA VAL A 29 -1.39 23.05 -25.14
C VAL A 29 -1.04 24.45 -24.69
N TRP A 30 -0.17 24.53 -23.69
CA TRP A 30 0.31 25.80 -23.13
C TRP A 30 1.78 26.04 -23.43
N THR A 31 2.18 27.31 -23.57
CA THR A 31 3.58 27.72 -23.74
C THR A 31 4.40 27.60 -22.43
N ARG A 32 3.71 27.36 -21.30
CA ARG A 32 4.26 27.26 -19.95
C ARG A 32 3.77 26.01 -19.23
N ALA A 33 4.47 25.62 -18.17
CA ALA A 33 3.94 24.66 -17.21
C ALA A 33 2.78 25.31 -16.41
N LEU A 34 1.70 24.55 -16.22
CA LEU A 34 0.58 24.93 -15.39
C LEU A 34 0.92 24.73 -13.91
N ALA A 35 0.43 25.60 -13.03
CA ALA A 35 0.55 25.39 -11.60
C ALA A 35 -0.38 24.25 -11.13
N THR A 36 -0.03 23.53 -10.07
CA THR A 36 -0.84 22.42 -9.51
C THR A 36 -2.30 22.83 -9.26
N LYS A 37 -2.52 24.06 -8.78
CA LYS A 37 -3.87 24.61 -8.58
C LYS A 37 -4.66 24.74 -9.89
N GLU A 38 -4.03 25.19 -10.97
CA GLU A 38 -4.68 25.31 -12.28
C GLU A 38 -5.02 23.93 -12.85
N ILE A 39 -4.14 22.94 -12.64
CA ILE A 39 -4.37 21.55 -13.03
C ILE A 39 -5.55 20.95 -12.28
N LEU A 40 -5.64 21.17 -10.95
CA LEU A 40 -6.77 20.72 -10.14
C LEU A 40 -8.08 21.37 -10.58
N GLU A 41 -8.08 22.69 -10.81
CA GLU A 41 -9.27 23.41 -11.29
C GLU A 41 -9.76 22.91 -12.66
N LEU A 42 -8.85 22.46 -13.53
CA LEU A 42 -9.17 21.82 -14.80
C LEU A 42 -9.69 20.39 -14.61
N ALA A 43 -9.04 19.58 -13.77
CA ALA A 43 -9.39 18.18 -13.53
C ALA A 43 -10.74 18.00 -12.81
N GLU A 44 -11.06 18.91 -11.89
CA GLU A 44 -12.35 18.97 -11.17
C GLU A 44 -13.43 19.68 -12.00
N CYS A 45 -13.09 20.10 -13.23
CA CYS A 45 -13.97 20.87 -14.10
C CYS A 45 -14.54 22.13 -13.45
N HIS A 46 -13.79 22.75 -12.53
CA HIS A 46 -14.11 24.03 -11.93
C HIS A 46 -13.90 25.18 -12.93
N LYS A 47 -12.91 25.06 -13.82
CA LYS A 47 -12.64 26.02 -14.89
C LYS A 47 -12.37 25.30 -16.21
N ASP A 48 -12.92 25.84 -17.29
CA ASP A 48 -12.60 25.45 -18.66
C ASP A 48 -11.54 26.41 -19.23
N LEU A 49 -10.26 26.12 -18.96
CA LEU A 49 -9.12 26.92 -19.43
C LEU A 49 -8.71 26.48 -20.84
N ALA A 50 -8.61 27.45 -21.74
CA ALA A 50 -8.06 27.24 -23.08
C ALA A 50 -6.52 27.32 -23.06
N GLY A 51 -5.88 26.49 -23.89
CA GLY A 51 -4.44 26.59 -24.16
C GLY A 51 -4.08 27.87 -24.90
N ASP A 52 -2.93 28.48 -24.57
CA ASP A 52 -2.42 29.67 -25.27
C ASP A 52 -1.60 29.32 -26.52
N TYR A 53 -1.14 28.07 -26.64
CA TYR A 53 -0.47 27.56 -27.84
C TYR A 53 -1.44 26.78 -28.75
N VAL A 54 -2.22 25.85 -28.19
CA VAL A 54 -3.31 25.14 -28.89
C VAL A 54 -4.55 25.17 -28.00
N SER A 55 -5.65 25.67 -28.52
CA SER A 55 -6.95 25.72 -27.84
C SER A 55 -7.91 24.74 -28.48
N TRP A 56 -8.61 23.95 -27.67
CA TRP A 56 -9.66 23.03 -28.14
C TRP A 56 -10.73 23.73 -29.00
N LYS A 57 -11.02 25.00 -28.70
CA LYS A 57 -12.05 25.79 -29.39
C LYS A 57 -11.70 26.10 -30.85
N ASP A 58 -10.40 26.11 -31.17
CA ASP A 58 -9.89 26.52 -32.48
C ASP A 58 -9.25 25.36 -33.24
N MET A 59 -9.36 24.12 -32.72
CA MET A 59 -8.68 22.96 -33.27
C MET A 59 -9.58 22.17 -34.24
N GLU A 60 -9.11 21.99 -35.47
CA GLU A 60 -9.69 21.09 -36.46
C GLU A 60 -8.83 19.82 -36.55
N LEU A 61 -9.39 18.66 -36.17
CA LEU A 61 -8.70 17.38 -36.28
C LEU A 61 -9.20 16.61 -37.52
N PRO A 62 -8.40 16.54 -38.60
CA PRO A 62 -8.79 15.81 -39.80
C PRO A 62 -8.90 14.31 -39.53
N GLY A 63 -10.01 13.69 -39.95
CA GLY A 63 -10.26 12.24 -39.79
C GLY A 63 -11.08 11.84 -38.57
N LEU A 64 -11.50 12.79 -37.73
CA LEU A 64 -12.43 12.55 -36.62
C LEU A 64 -13.80 13.15 -36.93
N THR A 65 -14.88 12.48 -36.52
CA THR A 65 -16.25 13.00 -36.60
C THR A 65 -16.55 13.80 -35.33
N PRO A 66 -16.65 15.15 -35.39
CA PRO A 66 -16.89 15.95 -34.21
C PRO A 66 -18.31 15.72 -33.69
N ARG A 67 -18.43 15.42 -32.39
CA ARG A 67 -19.70 15.34 -31.69
C ARG A 67 -19.71 16.36 -30.57
N THR A 68 -20.62 17.33 -30.64
CA THR A 68 -20.81 18.28 -29.55
C THR A 68 -21.57 17.59 -28.43
N VAL A 69 -20.97 17.56 -27.25
CA VAL A 69 -21.53 16.98 -26.05
C VAL A 69 -21.60 18.09 -24.99
N PRO A 70 -22.70 18.21 -24.21
CA PRO A 70 -22.77 19.19 -23.13
C PRO A 70 -21.62 19.01 -22.14
N HIS A 71 -21.02 20.11 -21.68
CA HIS A 71 -19.95 20.07 -20.67
C HIS A 71 -20.37 19.33 -19.40
N THR A 72 -21.66 19.39 -19.03
CA THR A 72 -22.22 18.65 -17.89
C THR A 72 -22.23 17.12 -18.07
N LEU A 73 -22.15 16.61 -19.29
CA LEU A 73 -22.02 15.18 -19.56
C LEU A 73 -20.55 14.74 -19.48
N LEU A 74 -19.62 15.64 -19.80
CA LEU A 74 -18.18 15.38 -19.71
C LEU A 74 -17.67 15.54 -18.28
N CYS A 75 -18.23 16.52 -17.59
CA CYS A 75 -17.94 16.89 -16.22
C CYS A 75 -19.23 16.85 -15.42
N PRO A 76 -19.79 15.65 -15.18
CA PRO A 76 -20.93 15.56 -14.29
C PRO A 76 -20.47 16.03 -12.90
N ARG A 77 -21.06 17.12 -12.40
CA ARG A 77 -20.98 17.48 -10.97
C ARG A 77 -21.77 16.45 -10.19
N HIS A 78 -21.20 15.27 -10.05
CA HIS A 78 -21.79 14.24 -9.23
C HIS A 78 -21.19 14.39 -7.83
N ASN A 79 -21.97 14.98 -6.94
CA ASN A 79 -22.02 14.56 -5.53
C ASN A 79 -22.54 13.11 -5.40
N ASN A 80 -22.49 12.29 -6.47
CA ASN A 80 -23.01 10.95 -6.45
C ASN A 80 -21.91 10.02 -5.98
N THR A 81 -22.03 9.68 -4.71
CA THR A 81 -21.68 8.37 -4.19
C THR A 81 -21.83 7.29 -5.26
N ILE A 82 -20.73 6.60 -5.54
CA ILE A 82 -20.66 5.48 -6.48
C ILE A 82 -20.85 4.20 -5.69
N TYR A 83 -21.69 3.31 -6.20
CA TYR A 83 -21.96 2.03 -5.56
C TYR A 83 -21.41 0.90 -6.43
N PHE A 84 -20.44 0.17 -5.89
CA PHE A 84 -20.03 -1.12 -6.43
C PHE A 84 -20.87 -2.21 -5.76
N MET A 85 -21.55 -3.03 -6.55
CA MET A 85 -22.47 -4.04 -6.04
C MET A 85 -22.05 -5.43 -6.49
N PHE A 86 -21.90 -6.36 -5.54
CA PHE A 86 -21.46 -7.73 -5.81
C PHE A 86 -22.52 -8.72 -5.30
N PRO A 87 -23.31 -9.33 -6.20
CA PRO A 87 -24.41 -10.20 -5.80
C PRO A 87 -23.91 -11.56 -5.28
N SER A 88 -24.57 -12.07 -4.24
CA SER A 88 -24.38 -13.43 -3.69
C SER A 88 -22.92 -13.79 -3.43
N ILE A 89 -22.31 -13.11 -2.46
CA ILE A 89 -20.90 -13.27 -2.12
C ILE A 89 -20.71 -13.56 -0.62
N LEU A 90 -19.63 -14.26 -0.28
CA LEU A 90 -19.25 -14.56 1.11
C LEU A 90 -18.93 -13.28 1.88
N TYR A 91 -19.14 -13.29 3.19
CA TYR A 91 -18.89 -12.13 4.05
C TYR A 91 -17.42 -11.67 4.00
N ALA A 92 -16.48 -12.62 4.10
CA ALA A 92 -15.05 -12.33 4.02
C ALA A 92 -14.68 -11.64 2.70
N THR A 93 -15.23 -12.12 1.58
CA THR A 93 -15.00 -11.54 0.26
C THR A 93 -15.67 -10.17 0.10
N ALA A 94 -16.86 -9.97 0.68
CA ALA A 94 -17.55 -8.68 0.70
C ALA A 94 -16.70 -7.61 1.38
N ARG A 95 -16.14 -7.92 2.55
CA ARG A 95 -15.24 -7.04 3.29
C ARG A 95 -13.99 -6.71 2.49
N TYR A 96 -13.33 -7.73 1.96
CA TYR A 96 -12.14 -7.57 1.12
C TYR A 96 -12.39 -6.61 -0.05
N LEU A 97 -13.48 -6.82 -0.81
CA LEU A 97 -13.78 -6.00 -1.99
C LEU A 97 -14.01 -4.52 -1.65
N CYS A 98 -14.77 -4.24 -0.59
CA CYS A 98 -15.01 -2.86 -0.20
C CYS A 98 -13.74 -2.20 0.31
N THR A 99 -12.98 -2.87 1.18
CA THR A 99 -11.71 -2.36 1.72
C THR A 99 -10.73 -2.06 0.58
N ALA A 100 -10.58 -2.98 -0.37
CA ALA A 100 -9.69 -2.82 -1.52
C ALA A 100 -10.11 -1.65 -2.44
N LEU A 101 -11.40 -1.33 -2.51
CA LEU A 101 -11.93 -0.16 -3.21
C LEU A 101 -11.78 1.15 -2.43
N GLY A 102 -11.18 1.12 -1.24
CA GLY A 102 -11.04 2.29 -0.36
C GLY A 102 -12.33 2.67 0.38
N SER A 103 -13.23 1.71 0.61
CA SER A 103 -14.53 1.89 1.27
C SER A 103 -14.73 0.82 2.35
N SER A 104 -15.76 0.97 3.19
CA SER A 104 -16.27 -0.11 4.04
C SER A 104 -17.64 -0.58 3.57
N LEU A 105 -18.13 -1.70 4.12
CA LEU A 105 -19.54 -2.06 4.02
C LEU A 105 -20.39 -1.03 4.78
N PRO A 106 -21.62 -0.73 4.33
CA PRO A 106 -22.51 0.23 4.97
C PRO A 106 -23.09 -0.32 6.28
N GLN A 107 -23.03 0.49 7.35
CA GLN A 107 -23.72 0.22 8.62
C GLN A 107 -24.95 1.13 8.73
N PRO A 108 -26.18 0.58 8.90
CA PRO A 108 -27.35 1.41 9.13
C PRO A 108 -27.30 2.05 10.53
N ALA A 109 -27.63 3.33 10.63
CA ALA A 109 -27.80 4.04 11.90
C ALA A 109 -29.27 4.21 12.28
N THR A 110 -30.17 4.21 11.29
CA THR A 110 -31.61 4.41 11.45
C THR A 110 -32.44 3.41 10.65
N TRP A 111 -33.73 3.27 10.99
CA TRP A 111 -34.68 2.47 10.20
C TRP A 111 -34.89 3.01 8.77
N GLU A 112 -34.62 4.29 8.54
CA GLU A 112 -34.61 4.86 7.19
C GLU A 112 -33.43 4.30 6.37
N ASP A 113 -32.26 4.18 6.99
CA ASP A 113 -31.08 3.56 6.37
C ASP A 113 -31.32 2.09 6.05
N VAL A 114 -31.96 1.33 6.94
CA VAL A 114 -32.36 -0.07 6.70
C VAL A 114 -33.20 -0.17 5.43
N THR A 115 -34.22 0.69 5.32
CA THR A 115 -35.12 0.72 4.15
C THR A 115 -34.37 1.13 2.88
N ALA A 116 -33.49 2.12 2.98
CA ALA A 116 -32.67 2.59 1.87
C ALA A 116 -31.72 1.49 1.37
N MET A 117 -30.98 0.85 2.28
CA MET A 117 -30.04 -0.24 1.98
C MET A 117 -30.75 -1.42 1.32
N ALA A 118 -31.88 -1.86 1.88
CA ALA A 118 -32.67 -2.94 1.29
C ALA A 118 -33.20 -2.58 -0.11
N SER A 119 -33.53 -1.31 -0.34
CA SER A 119 -34.01 -0.81 -1.64
C SER A 119 -32.91 -0.69 -2.70
N LEU A 120 -31.63 -0.57 -2.32
CA LEU A 120 -30.51 -0.46 -3.28
C LEU A 120 -30.43 -1.67 -4.21
N THR A 121 -30.58 -2.88 -3.65
CA THR A 121 -30.55 -4.13 -4.43
C THR A 121 -31.73 -4.25 -5.39
N HIS A 122 -32.90 -3.75 -4.99
CA HIS A 122 -34.09 -3.69 -5.84
C HIS A 122 -33.93 -2.70 -7.00
N ALA A 123 -33.46 -1.49 -6.72
CA ALA A 123 -33.20 -0.46 -7.73
C ALA A 123 -32.13 -0.90 -8.75
N ALA A 124 -31.19 -1.75 -8.33
CA ALA A 124 -30.14 -2.31 -9.19
C ALA A 124 -30.61 -3.46 -10.10
N GLY A 125 -31.88 -3.88 -10.02
CA GLY A 125 -32.43 -4.95 -10.86
C GLY A 125 -31.91 -6.35 -10.52
N LEU A 126 -31.38 -6.55 -9.30
CA LEU A 126 -30.88 -7.84 -8.82
C LEU A 126 -32.06 -8.72 -8.36
N THR A 127 -32.95 -9.08 -9.28
CA THR A 127 -34.23 -9.76 -9.00
C THR A 127 -34.11 -11.27 -8.72
N HIS A 128 -32.94 -11.87 -8.93
CA HIS A 128 -32.71 -13.31 -8.78
C HIS A 128 -32.18 -13.73 -7.40
N VAL A 129 -31.86 -12.79 -6.51
CA VAL A 129 -31.46 -13.09 -5.13
C VAL A 129 -32.73 -13.05 -4.27
N SER A 130 -33.16 -14.20 -3.76
CA SER A 130 -34.44 -14.40 -3.06
C SER A 130 -34.57 -13.68 -1.71
N ARG A 131 -33.61 -12.83 -1.32
CA ARG A 131 -33.67 -11.95 -0.15
C ARG A 131 -32.87 -10.70 -0.50
N TYR A 132 -33.52 -9.54 -0.65
CA TYR A 132 -32.89 -8.22 -0.85
C TYR A 132 -31.97 -7.86 0.33
N ALA A 133 -30.86 -8.57 0.43
CA ALA A 133 -29.99 -8.65 1.59
C ALA A 133 -28.67 -7.95 1.28
N VAL A 134 -28.24 -7.08 2.19
CA VAL A 134 -26.98 -6.33 2.07
C VAL A 134 -26.12 -6.61 3.29
N TRP A 135 -24.88 -7.06 3.08
CA TRP A 135 -23.93 -7.26 4.16
C TRP A 135 -23.61 -5.95 4.89
N THR A 136 -23.49 -6.03 6.21
CA THR A 136 -23.02 -4.92 7.07
C THR A 136 -21.55 -5.15 7.47
N PRO A 137 -20.83 -4.16 8.02
CA PRO A 137 -19.43 -4.34 8.41
C PRO A 137 -19.22 -5.01 9.78
N ILE A 138 -20.28 -5.42 10.47
CA ILE A 138 -20.23 -5.92 11.85
C ILE A 138 -20.34 -7.44 11.91
N SER A 139 -19.61 -8.01 12.85
CA SER A 139 -19.60 -9.44 13.19
C SER A 139 -19.35 -9.60 14.67
N ASP A 140 -19.76 -10.73 15.24
CA ASP A 140 -19.46 -11.13 16.62
C ASP A 140 -18.63 -12.43 16.69
N GLU A 141 -18.01 -12.84 15.58
CA GLU A 141 -17.15 -14.03 15.43
C GLU A 141 -16.05 -14.12 16.50
N GLU A 142 -15.49 -12.99 16.92
CA GLU A 142 -14.44 -12.95 17.94
C GLU A 142 -14.99 -13.10 19.37
N ASN A 143 -16.17 -12.53 19.63
CA ASN A 143 -16.81 -12.51 20.94
C ASN A 143 -18.33 -12.56 20.78
N GLU A 144 -18.89 -13.76 20.91
CA GLU A 144 -20.32 -14.03 20.83
C GLU A 144 -21.18 -12.97 21.56
N GLY A 145 -22.16 -12.41 20.85
CA GLY A 145 -23.07 -11.40 21.38
C GLY A 145 -22.49 -9.98 21.46
N ILE A 146 -21.21 -9.78 21.09
CA ILE A 146 -20.57 -8.47 20.97
C ILE A 146 -20.37 -8.16 19.49
N TRP A 147 -21.38 -7.52 18.90
CA TRP A 147 -21.37 -7.10 17.50
C TRP A 147 -20.55 -5.83 17.30
N ARG A 148 -19.42 -5.96 16.60
CA ARG A 148 -18.51 -4.84 16.32
C ARG A 148 -17.95 -4.90 14.91
N SER A 149 -17.51 -3.75 14.39
CA SER A 149 -16.76 -3.71 13.14
C SER A 149 -15.28 -3.92 13.44
N ALA A 150 -14.60 -4.75 12.64
CA ALA A 150 -13.15 -4.90 12.77
C ALA A 150 -12.35 -3.71 12.20
N LEU A 151 -13.00 -2.72 11.57
CA LEU A 151 -12.34 -1.47 11.16
C LEU A 151 -12.43 -0.37 12.23
N ASP A 152 -13.37 -0.49 13.17
CA ASP A 152 -13.63 0.51 14.20
C ASP A 152 -14.04 -0.22 15.48
N GLU A 153 -13.03 -0.76 16.19
CA GLU A 153 -13.25 -1.55 17.41
C GLU A 153 -13.84 -0.72 18.57
N ASP A 154 -13.66 0.60 18.54
CA ASP A 154 -14.11 1.52 19.59
C ASP A 154 -15.57 1.98 19.39
N ALA A 155 -16.11 1.87 18.17
CA ALA A 155 -17.48 2.23 17.87
C ALA A 155 -18.46 1.12 18.27
N SER A 156 -19.43 1.45 19.13
CA SER A 156 -20.60 0.61 19.37
C SER A 156 -21.67 0.88 18.30
N PRO A 157 -21.91 -0.03 17.35
CA PRO A 157 -22.87 0.19 16.28
C PRO A 157 -24.31 0.21 16.82
N VAL A 158 -25.18 0.95 16.15
CA VAL A 158 -26.63 0.85 16.39
C VAL A 158 -27.11 -0.46 15.81
N LEU A 159 -27.69 -1.31 16.66
CA LEU A 159 -28.19 -2.62 16.28
C LEU A 159 -29.71 -2.57 16.04
N LEU A 160 -30.12 -2.64 14.77
CA LEU A 160 -31.50 -2.54 14.31
C LEU A 160 -32.05 -3.92 13.93
N TRP A 161 -31.96 -4.86 14.86
CA TRP A 161 -32.40 -6.25 14.66
C TRP A 161 -33.88 -6.33 14.29
N SER A 162 -34.18 -7.25 13.38
CA SER A 162 -35.56 -7.63 13.09
C SER A 162 -36.13 -8.47 14.24
N HIS A 163 -37.44 -8.74 14.20
CA HIS A 163 -38.08 -9.51 15.26
C HIS A 163 -37.57 -10.96 15.31
N GLY A 164 -36.98 -11.33 16.45
CA GLY A 164 -36.44 -12.67 16.68
C GLY A 164 -34.92 -12.79 16.46
N GLU A 165 -34.26 -11.70 16.07
CA GLU A 165 -32.81 -11.61 15.85
C GLU A 165 -32.11 -10.79 16.96
N PRO A 166 -30.80 -10.98 17.19
CA PRO A 166 -29.96 -12.02 16.58
C PRO A 166 -30.31 -13.41 17.14
N ASN A 167 -30.14 -14.44 16.31
CA ASN A 167 -30.43 -15.82 16.65
C ASN A 167 -29.15 -16.68 16.51
N GLY A 168 -29.23 -17.98 16.22
CA GLY A 168 -28.08 -18.78 15.77
C GLY A 168 -26.95 -19.09 16.77
N PHE A 169 -26.81 -18.31 17.86
CA PHE A 169 -25.64 -18.27 18.74
C PHE A 169 -24.34 -18.27 17.90
N THR A 170 -23.36 -19.10 18.27
CA THR A 170 -22.03 -19.17 17.66
C THR A 170 -21.97 -19.61 16.20
N TYR A 171 -23.10 -19.91 15.56
CA TYR A 171 -23.17 -20.34 14.16
C TYR A 171 -23.46 -19.19 13.19
N GLU A 172 -24.06 -18.09 13.68
CA GLU A 172 -24.50 -16.97 12.83
C GLU A 172 -23.77 -15.69 13.21
N ASN A 173 -22.49 -15.60 12.83
CA ASN A 173 -21.62 -14.55 13.37
C ASN A 173 -21.54 -13.27 12.51
N CYS A 174 -22.34 -13.18 11.42
CA CYS A 174 -22.26 -12.11 10.43
C CYS A 174 -23.62 -11.46 10.15
N ALA A 175 -23.66 -10.13 10.13
CA ALA A 175 -24.92 -9.39 10.01
C ALA A 175 -25.19 -8.86 8.59
N TYR A 176 -26.43 -8.96 8.15
CA TYR A 176 -26.95 -8.37 6.92
C TYR A 176 -28.29 -7.66 7.16
N VAL A 177 -28.65 -6.77 6.24
CA VAL A 177 -29.88 -5.96 6.29
C VAL A 177 -30.86 -6.43 5.23
N THR A 178 -32.13 -6.57 5.63
CA THR A 178 -33.28 -6.78 4.75
C THR A 178 -34.30 -5.64 4.93
N GLN A 179 -35.44 -5.70 4.23
CA GLN A 179 -36.54 -4.74 4.44
C GLN A 179 -37.14 -4.83 5.85
N GLN A 180 -36.95 -5.94 6.56
CA GLN A 180 -37.50 -6.20 7.89
C GLN A 180 -36.57 -5.75 9.03
N GLY A 181 -35.32 -5.41 8.74
CA GLY A 181 -34.31 -5.07 9.74
C GLY A 181 -33.01 -5.84 9.51
N MET A 182 -32.17 -5.84 10.54
CA MET A 182 -30.93 -6.63 10.57
C MET A 182 -31.23 -8.08 10.93
N HIS A 183 -30.45 -8.98 10.35
CA HIS A 183 -30.44 -10.41 10.60
C HIS A 183 -28.99 -10.87 10.66
N ASP A 184 -28.72 -11.86 11.49
CA ASP A 184 -27.48 -12.59 11.52
C ASP A 184 -27.57 -13.83 10.62
N ALA A 185 -26.42 -14.28 10.14
CA ALA A 185 -26.27 -15.46 9.32
C ALA A 185 -24.86 -16.04 9.47
N SER A 186 -24.72 -17.28 9.03
CA SER A 186 -23.42 -17.88 8.76
C SER A 186 -22.59 -17.01 7.81
N CYS A 187 -21.36 -16.71 8.21
CA CYS A 187 -20.39 -15.98 7.40
C CYS A 187 -19.94 -16.75 6.14
N GLU A 188 -20.12 -18.06 6.16
CA GLU A 188 -19.71 -19.01 5.11
C GLU A 188 -20.79 -19.19 4.02
N ASP A 189 -21.96 -18.59 4.19
CA ASP A 189 -23.05 -18.66 3.22
C ASP A 189 -23.09 -17.40 2.34
N ALA A 190 -23.12 -17.57 1.02
CA ALA A 190 -23.21 -16.48 0.04
C ALA A 190 -24.64 -15.90 -0.09
N THR A 191 -25.23 -15.51 1.03
CA THR A 191 -26.66 -15.18 1.17
C THR A 191 -27.01 -13.72 0.94
N ALA A 192 -26.02 -12.81 0.97
CA ALA A 192 -26.25 -11.38 0.79
C ALA A 192 -25.32 -10.74 -0.25
N THR A 193 -25.67 -9.51 -0.62
CA THR A 193 -24.97 -8.68 -1.61
C THR A 193 -24.00 -7.75 -0.90
N ALA A 194 -22.77 -7.64 -1.39
CA ALA A 194 -21.86 -6.59 -0.94
C ALA A 194 -22.16 -5.29 -1.69
N VAL A 195 -22.27 -4.19 -0.96
CA VAL A 195 -22.46 -2.86 -1.53
C VAL A 195 -21.36 -1.95 -0.99
N CYS A 196 -20.41 -1.56 -1.84
CA CYS A 196 -19.32 -0.69 -1.45
C CYS A 196 -19.63 0.74 -1.89
N ARG A 197 -19.57 1.67 -0.93
CA ARG A 197 -19.94 3.08 -1.10
C ARG A 197 -18.68 3.92 -1.27
N VAL A 198 -18.40 4.34 -2.49
CA VAL A 198 -17.18 5.08 -2.82
C VAL A 198 -17.52 6.53 -3.16
N GLU A 199 -16.83 7.49 -2.56
CA GLU A 199 -17.02 8.92 -2.86
C GLU A 199 -16.27 9.34 -4.12
N ASP A 200 -15.02 8.87 -4.26
CA ASP A 200 -14.16 9.12 -5.41
C ASP A 200 -13.68 7.82 -6.04
N LEU A 201 -13.76 7.69 -7.37
CA LEU A 201 -13.26 6.51 -8.07
C LEU A 201 -11.78 6.26 -7.71
N PRO A 202 -11.45 5.11 -7.09
CA PRO A 202 -10.07 4.78 -6.77
C PRO A 202 -9.28 4.58 -8.06
N VAL A 203 -8.10 5.19 -8.09
CA VAL A 203 -7.09 4.90 -9.11
C VAL A 203 -6.19 3.83 -8.53
N PHE A 204 -6.23 2.64 -9.14
CA PHE A 204 -5.34 1.56 -8.80
C PHE A 204 -4.03 1.73 -9.56
N ILE A 205 -2.92 1.43 -8.93
CA ILE A 205 -1.61 1.42 -9.56
C ILE A 205 -1.05 0.01 -9.46
N LEU A 206 -0.62 -0.51 -10.62
CA LEU A 206 0.01 -1.81 -10.73
C LEU A 206 1.52 -1.63 -10.71
N HIS A 207 2.15 -2.29 -9.76
CA HIS A 207 3.59 -2.27 -9.54
C HIS A 207 4.15 -3.67 -9.70
N ASN A 208 5.36 -3.79 -10.22
CA ASN A 208 6.19 -4.97 -10.00
C ASN A 208 7.34 -4.60 -9.06
N THR A 209 8.26 -5.56 -8.83
CA THR A 209 9.45 -5.39 -7.99
C THR A 209 10.45 -4.34 -8.46
N GLU A 210 10.27 -3.70 -9.61
CA GLU A 210 11.26 -2.75 -10.15
C GLU A 210 10.66 -1.39 -10.52
N LYS A 211 9.39 -1.35 -10.91
CA LYS A 211 8.73 -0.16 -11.46
C LYS A 211 7.21 -0.24 -11.37
N THR A 212 6.55 0.91 -11.49
CA THR A 212 5.15 0.94 -11.88
C THR A 212 4.99 0.54 -13.33
N LEU A 213 4.05 -0.37 -13.55
CA LEU A 213 3.67 -0.84 -14.86
C LEU A 213 2.60 0.07 -15.45
N MET A 214 1.49 0.28 -14.73
CA MET A 214 0.32 1.00 -15.26
C MET A 214 -0.61 1.49 -14.14
N SER A 215 -1.48 2.45 -14.46
CA SER A 215 -2.59 2.87 -13.60
C SER A 215 -3.92 2.41 -14.19
N PHE A 216 -4.89 2.11 -13.33
CA PHE A 216 -6.20 1.62 -13.69
C PHE A 216 -7.30 2.33 -12.91
N VAL A 217 -8.49 2.41 -13.50
CA VAL A 217 -9.71 2.83 -12.81
C VAL A 217 -10.62 1.62 -12.66
N ALA A 218 -11.15 1.40 -11.46
CA ALA A 218 -12.13 0.34 -11.21
C ALA A 218 -13.50 0.70 -11.79
N ASP A 219 -14.14 -0.29 -12.40
CA ASP A 219 -15.45 -0.21 -13.05
C ASP A 219 -16.19 -1.54 -12.88
N GLN A 220 -17.51 -1.56 -13.11
CA GLN A 220 -18.29 -2.80 -13.18
C GLN A 220 -18.92 -2.98 -14.55
N ASN A 221 -18.82 -4.20 -15.09
CA ASN A 221 -19.51 -4.54 -16.33
C ASN A 221 -21.04 -4.70 -16.11
N GLU A 222 -21.79 -4.98 -17.18
CA GLU A 222 -23.24 -5.17 -17.08
C GLU A 222 -23.62 -6.37 -16.18
N ALA A 223 -22.73 -7.35 -16.05
CA ALA A 223 -22.87 -8.50 -15.16
C ALA A 223 -22.46 -8.22 -13.69
N LYS A 224 -22.11 -6.96 -13.36
CA LYS A 224 -21.63 -6.53 -12.04
C LYS A 224 -20.29 -7.13 -11.61
N GLU A 225 -19.50 -7.63 -12.57
CA GLU A 225 -18.13 -8.07 -12.32
C GLU A 225 -17.18 -6.87 -12.38
N LEU A 226 -16.15 -6.92 -11.54
CA LEU A 226 -15.14 -5.87 -11.47
C LEU A 226 -14.25 -5.91 -12.72
N VAL A 227 -13.96 -4.72 -13.26
CA VAL A 227 -13.07 -4.51 -14.40
C VAL A 227 -12.16 -3.35 -14.07
N PHE A 228 -10.86 -3.51 -14.27
CA PHE A 228 -9.91 -2.40 -14.12
C PHE A 228 -9.51 -1.93 -15.50
N ARG A 229 -9.78 -0.66 -15.82
CA ARG A 229 -9.46 -0.08 -17.13
C ARG A 229 -8.21 0.77 -17.04
N GLY A 230 -7.20 0.42 -17.81
CA GLY A 230 -5.91 1.09 -17.88
C GLY A 230 -5.98 2.38 -18.68
N PHE A 231 -5.15 3.35 -18.32
CA PHE A 231 -5.05 4.64 -19.04
C PHE A 231 -4.41 4.51 -20.42
N ASP A 232 -3.69 3.41 -20.68
CA ASP A 232 -3.06 3.07 -21.96
C ASP A 232 -3.97 2.27 -22.91
N GLY A 233 -5.18 1.94 -22.46
CA GLY A 233 -6.11 1.06 -23.17
C GLY A 233 -6.00 -0.41 -22.80
N SER A 234 -5.06 -0.80 -21.92
CA SER A 234 -5.04 -2.14 -21.31
C SER A 234 -6.20 -2.31 -20.32
N ALA A 235 -6.50 -3.55 -19.92
CA ALA A 235 -7.51 -3.82 -18.91
C ALA A 235 -7.18 -5.08 -18.13
N ILE A 236 -7.51 -5.09 -16.83
CA ILE A 236 -7.53 -6.32 -16.02
C ILE A 236 -8.98 -6.78 -15.95
N VAL A 237 -9.24 -7.93 -16.54
CA VAL A 237 -10.59 -8.50 -16.75
C VAL A 237 -10.59 -9.98 -16.39
N LYS A 238 -11.77 -10.50 -16.06
CA LYS A 238 -11.95 -11.93 -15.84
C LYS A 238 -12.24 -12.62 -17.18
N VAL A 239 -11.35 -13.53 -17.60
CA VAL A 239 -11.46 -14.30 -18.84
C VAL A 239 -11.47 -15.79 -18.47
N ASN A 240 -12.54 -16.50 -18.87
CA ASN A 240 -12.72 -17.93 -18.55
C ASN A 240 -12.59 -18.28 -17.06
N GLY A 241 -12.96 -17.35 -16.17
CA GLY A 241 -12.88 -17.53 -14.73
C GLY A 241 -11.57 -17.06 -14.07
N PHE A 242 -10.54 -16.74 -14.86
CA PHE A 242 -9.23 -16.28 -14.36
C PHE A 242 -9.04 -14.78 -14.62
N TRP A 243 -8.30 -14.11 -13.75
CA TRP A 243 -7.93 -12.71 -13.97
C TRP A 243 -6.81 -12.63 -14.99
N SER A 244 -7.03 -11.84 -16.04
CA SER A 244 -6.07 -11.61 -17.11
C SER A 244 -5.83 -10.11 -17.28
N TRP A 245 -4.57 -9.72 -17.37
CA TRP A 245 -4.16 -8.39 -17.80
C TRP A 245 -3.97 -8.40 -19.31
N GLU A 246 -4.92 -7.79 -20.01
CA GLU A 246 -4.97 -7.69 -21.46
C GLU A 246 -4.45 -6.34 -21.92
N GLY A 247 -3.52 -6.33 -22.87
CA GLY A 247 -3.03 -5.11 -23.51
C GLY A 247 -4.07 -4.47 -24.45
N PRO A 248 -3.77 -3.28 -25.01
CA PRO A 248 -4.69 -2.56 -25.90
C PRO A 248 -5.08 -3.34 -27.17
N ASP A 249 -4.21 -4.26 -27.61
CA ASP A 249 -4.42 -5.12 -28.78
C ASP A 249 -5.12 -6.46 -28.43
N ASN A 250 -5.74 -6.58 -27.25
CA ASN A 250 -6.26 -7.84 -26.68
C ASN A 250 -5.20 -8.95 -26.60
N LYS A 251 -3.94 -8.56 -26.43
CA LYS A 251 -2.85 -9.50 -26.16
C LYS A 251 -2.72 -9.68 -24.66
N THR A 252 -2.83 -10.92 -24.19
CA THR A 252 -2.61 -11.26 -22.79
C THR A 252 -1.15 -10.97 -22.39
N LEU A 253 -0.98 -10.07 -21.43
CA LEU A 253 0.30 -9.67 -20.87
C LEU A 253 0.66 -10.54 -19.66
N ALA A 254 -0.32 -10.78 -18.78
CA ALA A 254 -0.15 -11.60 -17.60
C ALA A 254 -1.48 -12.24 -17.18
N VAL A 255 -1.41 -13.42 -16.57
CA VAL A 255 -2.57 -14.12 -15.99
C VAL A 255 -2.31 -14.35 -14.51
N LEU A 256 -3.30 -14.10 -13.66
CA LEU A 256 -3.17 -14.32 -12.21
C LEU A 256 -2.98 -15.83 -11.93
N SER A 257 -1.89 -16.16 -11.23
CA SER A 257 -1.54 -17.56 -10.93
C SER A 257 -2.26 -18.11 -9.70
N ASP A 258 -2.82 -17.23 -8.87
CA ASP A 258 -3.27 -17.54 -7.51
C ASP A 258 -4.75 -17.96 -7.46
N GLU A 259 -5.02 -19.14 -6.89
CA GLU A 259 -6.38 -19.62 -6.61
C GLU A 259 -6.89 -19.26 -5.21
N GLN A 260 -6.01 -18.90 -4.27
CA GLN A 260 -6.40 -18.54 -2.89
C GLN A 260 -7.11 -17.18 -2.86
N PHE A 261 -6.62 -16.23 -3.65
CA PHE A 261 -7.21 -14.90 -3.74
C PHE A 261 -7.99 -14.76 -5.05
N GLN A 262 -9.32 -14.77 -4.95
CA GLN A 262 -10.24 -14.69 -6.10
C GLN A 262 -10.17 -13.36 -6.88
N PHE A 263 -9.32 -12.41 -6.50
CA PHE A 263 -9.27 -11.04 -7.01
C PHE A 263 -7.84 -10.47 -7.09
N PRO A 264 -7.56 -9.55 -8.05
CA PRO A 264 -6.20 -9.12 -8.40
C PRO A 264 -5.60 -8.03 -7.51
N MET A 265 -6.38 -7.43 -6.60
CA MET A 265 -5.92 -6.36 -5.71
C MET A 265 -4.96 -6.90 -4.64
N GLY A 266 -4.06 -6.06 -4.14
CA GLY A 266 -2.98 -6.49 -3.24
C GLY A 266 -1.80 -7.12 -3.98
N SER A 267 -0.86 -7.71 -3.23
CA SER A 267 0.30 -8.40 -3.82
C SER A 267 -0.10 -9.80 -4.28
N ARG A 268 0.10 -10.10 -5.57
CA ARG A 268 -0.28 -11.37 -6.17
C ARG A 268 0.82 -11.90 -7.08
N GLU A 269 0.87 -13.21 -7.25
CA GLU A 269 1.70 -13.84 -8.27
C GLU A 269 0.98 -13.85 -9.63
N TRP A 270 1.67 -13.36 -10.65
CA TRP A 270 1.18 -13.31 -12.02
C TRP A 270 2.11 -14.10 -12.94
N HIS A 271 1.53 -14.93 -13.79
CA HIS A 271 2.23 -15.63 -14.84
C HIS A 271 2.33 -14.74 -16.09
N THR A 272 3.57 -14.39 -16.44
CA THR A 272 3.90 -13.59 -17.63
C THR A 272 4.60 -14.45 -18.68
N GLN A 273 4.87 -13.88 -19.85
CA GLN A 273 5.65 -14.56 -20.89
C GLN A 273 7.09 -14.88 -20.47
N GLU A 274 7.63 -14.15 -19.49
CA GLU A 274 9.00 -14.28 -18.98
C GLU A 274 9.08 -15.16 -17.71
N GLY A 275 7.94 -15.64 -17.22
CA GLY A 275 7.81 -16.45 -16.00
C GLY A 275 6.86 -15.81 -14.98
N SER A 276 6.86 -16.36 -13.77
CA SER A 276 6.10 -15.82 -12.65
C SER A 276 6.74 -14.55 -12.08
N SER A 277 5.92 -13.55 -11.78
CA SER A 277 6.34 -12.30 -11.14
C SER A 277 5.30 -11.84 -10.12
N PHE A 278 5.75 -11.34 -8.96
CA PHE A 278 4.86 -10.70 -7.99
C PHE A 278 4.54 -9.28 -8.45
N MET A 279 3.25 -8.96 -8.48
CA MET A 279 2.76 -7.62 -8.79
C MET A 279 1.77 -7.17 -7.72
N LEU A 280 1.89 -5.89 -7.34
CA LEU A 280 1.02 -5.23 -6.38
C LEU A 280 0.03 -4.34 -7.12
N LEU A 281 -1.26 -4.58 -6.96
CA LEU A 281 -2.32 -3.70 -7.45
C LEU A 281 -2.95 -2.97 -6.25
N THR A 282 -2.68 -1.68 -6.11
CA THR A 282 -3.04 -0.90 -4.92
C THR A 282 -3.78 0.38 -5.24
N ALA A 283 -4.75 0.75 -4.39
CA ALA A 283 -5.38 2.06 -4.37
C ALA A 283 -5.06 2.84 -3.07
N CYS A 284 -4.08 2.38 -2.29
CA CYS A 284 -3.72 3.03 -1.03
C CYS A 284 -3.16 4.43 -1.28
N PRO A 285 -3.48 5.40 -0.40
CA PRO A 285 -2.94 6.74 -0.50
C PRO A 285 -1.44 6.76 -0.18
N ASP A 286 -0.77 7.82 -0.61
CA ASP A 286 0.65 8.02 -0.31
C ASP A 286 0.93 7.94 1.20
N GLY A 287 2.06 7.32 1.56
CA GLY A 287 2.46 7.12 2.96
C GLY A 287 1.74 5.96 3.67
N HIS A 288 1.02 5.12 2.92
CA HIS A 288 0.42 3.88 3.43
C HIS A 288 1.08 2.66 2.76
N PHE A 289 1.22 1.59 3.53
CA PHE A 289 1.57 0.26 3.04
C PHE A 289 0.30 -0.47 2.59
N THR A 290 0.42 -1.33 1.59
CA THR A 290 -0.68 -2.16 1.09
C THR A 290 -0.43 -3.61 1.48
N CYS A 291 -1.28 -4.14 2.34
CA CYS A 291 -1.27 -5.54 2.74
C CYS A 291 -1.57 -6.46 1.54
N ASN A 292 -1.30 -7.76 1.64
CA ASN A 292 -1.65 -8.70 0.57
C ASN A 292 -3.18 -8.81 0.42
N ASP A 293 -3.96 -8.59 1.48
CA ASP A 293 -5.43 -8.48 1.43
C ASP A 293 -5.94 -7.13 0.88
N ALA A 294 -5.03 -6.30 0.32
CA ALA A 294 -5.29 -4.99 -0.26
C ALA A 294 -5.79 -3.92 0.73
N SER A 295 -5.77 -4.19 2.05
CA SER A 295 -6.00 -3.17 3.06
C SER A 295 -4.80 -2.21 3.15
N CYS A 296 -5.07 -1.01 3.66
CA CYS A 296 -4.08 0.06 3.77
C CYS A 296 -3.78 0.33 5.24
N ILE A 297 -2.53 0.24 5.63
CA ILE A 297 -2.05 0.64 6.96
C ILE A 297 -1.05 1.79 6.82
N PRO A 298 -0.87 2.65 7.84
CA PRO A 298 0.18 3.66 7.80
C PRO A 298 1.55 3.04 7.58
N LEU A 299 2.42 3.65 6.77
CA LEU A 299 3.76 3.11 6.49
C LEU A 299 4.63 2.93 7.75
N GLU A 300 4.37 3.73 8.81
CA GLU A 300 5.04 3.59 10.10
C GLU A 300 4.65 2.30 10.86
N HIS A 301 3.59 1.61 10.45
CA HIS A 301 3.15 0.33 11.03
C HIS A 301 3.77 -0.88 10.31
N HIS A 302 4.16 -0.76 9.03
CA HIS A 302 4.83 -1.85 8.30
C HIS A 302 6.17 -2.23 8.92
N CYS A 303 6.40 -3.47 9.35
CA CYS A 303 7.61 -3.90 10.07
C CYS A 303 7.80 -3.20 11.43
N ASP A 304 6.72 -3.10 12.21
CA ASP A 304 6.71 -2.57 13.57
C ASP A 304 6.64 -3.66 14.67
N TYR A 305 6.76 -4.94 14.32
CA TYR A 305 6.63 -6.11 15.19
C TYR A 305 5.22 -6.35 15.76
N LYS A 306 4.20 -5.73 15.17
CA LYS A 306 2.80 -5.95 15.49
C LYS A 306 2.06 -6.24 14.19
N PHE A 307 1.25 -7.29 14.18
CA PHE A 307 0.41 -7.58 13.03
C PHE A 307 -0.76 -6.57 12.98
N ASP A 308 -0.67 -5.61 12.07
CA ASP A 308 -1.72 -4.65 11.76
C ASP A 308 -2.50 -5.04 10.49
N CYS A 309 -1.89 -5.76 9.54
CA CYS A 309 -2.64 -6.40 8.47
C CYS A 309 -3.37 -7.64 8.98
N LYS A 310 -4.59 -7.89 8.48
CA LYS A 310 -5.35 -9.10 8.84
C LYS A 310 -4.67 -10.39 8.38
N ASP A 311 -3.97 -10.31 7.26
CA ASP A 311 -3.18 -11.40 6.68
C ASP A 311 -1.73 -11.44 7.21
N MET A 312 -1.38 -10.57 8.17
CA MET A 312 -0.04 -10.48 8.79
C MET A 312 1.10 -10.09 7.82
N SER A 313 0.76 -9.67 6.60
CA SER A 313 1.74 -9.40 5.54
C SER A 313 2.60 -8.16 5.79
N ASP A 314 2.22 -7.31 6.74
CA ASP A 314 3.01 -6.16 7.17
C ASP A 314 4.27 -6.53 7.96
N GLU A 315 4.36 -7.75 8.44
CA GLU A 315 5.54 -8.24 9.16
C GLU A 315 6.34 -9.27 8.33
N ASP A 316 5.96 -9.45 7.07
CA ASP A 316 6.66 -10.34 6.14
C ASP A 316 7.85 -9.65 5.49
N SER A 317 8.98 -10.35 5.41
CA SER A 317 10.19 -9.90 4.70
C SER A 317 10.74 -8.54 5.14
N CYS A 318 10.63 -8.22 6.44
CA CYS A 318 11.13 -6.99 7.04
C CYS A 318 12.65 -6.90 7.05
N VAL A 319 13.21 -6.14 6.10
CA VAL A 319 14.66 -5.87 5.99
C VAL A 319 14.93 -4.41 6.32
N ASN A 320 15.90 -4.17 7.22
CA ASN A 320 16.35 -2.81 7.56
C ASN A 320 17.49 -2.31 6.66
N VAL A 321 18.29 -3.24 6.09
CA VAL A 321 19.41 -2.92 5.20
C VAL A 321 19.50 -3.93 4.05
N LEU A 322 19.56 -3.42 2.82
CA LEU A 322 19.82 -4.21 1.63
C LEU A 322 21.29 -4.07 1.23
N ILE A 323 22.05 -5.14 1.41
CA ILE A 323 23.45 -5.25 0.98
C ILE A 323 23.46 -5.89 -0.41
N ARG A 324 23.72 -5.08 -1.45
CA ARG A 324 23.79 -5.58 -2.83
C ARG A 324 24.97 -6.52 -3.00
N SER A 325 24.85 -7.49 -3.91
CA SER A 325 25.93 -8.45 -4.23
C SER A 325 27.24 -7.79 -4.71
N ALA A 326 27.16 -6.59 -5.29
CA ALA A 326 28.33 -5.81 -5.71
C ALA A 326 29.03 -5.06 -4.57
N TYR A 327 28.46 -5.07 -3.35
CA TYR A 327 29.02 -4.40 -2.20
C TYR A 327 30.33 -5.08 -1.75
N GLN A 328 31.35 -4.28 -1.48
CA GLN A 328 32.65 -4.76 -1.00
C GLN A 328 32.84 -4.35 0.46
N ASN A 329 32.59 -5.29 1.37
CA ASN A 329 32.68 -5.09 2.82
C ASN A 329 34.11 -4.87 3.35
N TRP A 330 35.14 -5.16 2.55
CA TRP A 330 36.54 -4.89 2.89
C TRP A 330 36.98 -3.47 2.48
N LEU A 331 36.23 -2.81 1.59
CA LEU A 331 36.56 -1.48 1.11
C LEU A 331 35.86 -0.43 2.00
N PRO A 332 36.60 0.47 2.67
CA PRO A 332 35.99 1.53 3.46
C PRO A 332 35.11 2.44 2.60
N PRO A 333 33.98 2.94 3.14
CA PRO A 333 33.09 3.85 2.43
C PRO A 333 33.82 5.07 1.90
N HIS A 334 33.68 5.34 0.61
CA HIS A 334 34.22 6.54 0.00
C HIS A 334 33.31 7.73 0.31
N HIS A 335 33.87 8.79 0.90
CA HIS A 335 33.18 10.05 1.11
C HIS A 335 33.71 11.10 0.14
N ASP A 336 32.83 12.02 -0.30
CA ASP A 336 33.22 13.16 -1.16
C ASP A 336 34.21 14.12 -0.45
N ALA A 337 34.27 14.03 0.89
CA ALA A 337 35.30 14.65 1.70
C ALA A 337 36.55 13.76 1.74
N ARG A 338 37.74 14.37 1.72
CA ARG A 338 39.03 13.66 1.72
C ARG A 338 39.18 12.60 2.82
N HIS A 339 38.37 12.66 3.88
CA HIS A 339 38.41 11.79 5.05
C HIS A 339 37.01 11.28 5.40
N MET A 340 36.92 10.00 5.77
CA MET A 340 35.72 9.40 6.36
C MET A 340 35.63 9.78 7.84
N LEU A 341 34.43 10.14 8.31
CA LEU A 341 34.18 10.40 9.72
C LEU A 341 33.64 9.14 10.39
N ILE A 342 34.33 8.71 11.43
CA ILE A 342 33.91 7.65 12.35
C ILE A 342 33.82 8.29 13.72
N ALA A 343 32.62 8.36 14.29
CA ALA A 343 32.41 8.80 15.65
C ALA A 343 32.63 7.61 16.58
N ILE A 344 33.52 7.79 17.55
CA ILE A 344 33.88 6.77 18.54
C ILE A 344 33.45 7.29 19.89
N THR A 345 32.57 6.56 20.57
CA THR A 345 32.21 6.82 21.97
C THR A 345 32.79 5.73 22.84
N PHE A 346 33.55 6.13 23.85
CA PHE A 346 34.19 5.22 24.79
C PHE A 346 33.67 5.52 26.20
N HIS A 347 32.82 4.65 26.73
CA HIS A 347 32.21 4.82 28.03
C HIS A 347 32.78 3.81 29.03
N VAL A 348 33.72 4.28 29.87
CA VAL A 348 34.30 3.47 30.94
C VAL A 348 33.26 3.21 32.03
N MET A 349 33.08 1.93 32.38
CA MET A 349 32.17 1.49 33.42
C MET A 349 32.91 1.31 34.74
N THR A 350 34.00 0.54 34.73
CA THR A 350 34.84 0.32 35.92
C THR A 350 36.32 0.40 35.56
N VAL A 351 37.12 0.74 36.57
CA VAL A 351 38.57 0.81 36.50
C VAL A 351 39.13 0.08 37.71
N SER A 352 40.04 -0.86 37.48
CA SER A 352 40.86 -1.49 38.50
C SER A 352 42.33 -1.23 38.19
N VAL A 353 43.13 -0.90 39.21
CA VAL A 353 44.54 -0.51 39.03
C VAL A 353 45.41 -1.41 39.91
N SER A 354 46.34 -2.14 39.29
CA SER A 354 47.41 -2.85 39.99
C SER A 354 48.69 -2.03 39.90
N THR A 355 49.13 -1.48 41.04
CA THR A 355 50.40 -0.75 41.12
C THR A 355 51.62 -1.67 41.20
N GLU A 356 51.45 -2.92 41.61
CA GLU A 356 52.53 -3.92 41.67
C GLU A 356 52.97 -4.32 40.26
N ASP A 357 52.00 -4.54 39.38
CA ASP A 357 52.22 -5.00 38.01
C ASP A 357 52.19 -3.86 36.97
N MET A 358 51.94 -2.62 37.41
CA MET A 358 51.79 -1.44 36.55
C MET A 358 50.75 -1.62 35.41
N HIS A 359 49.68 -2.36 35.67
CA HIS A 359 48.59 -2.55 34.70
C HIS A 359 47.26 -2.00 35.23
N LEU A 360 46.38 -1.67 34.30
CA LEU A 360 45.06 -1.12 34.54
C LEU A 360 44.04 -1.97 33.77
N GLU A 361 43.00 -2.42 34.46
CA GLU A 361 41.91 -3.21 33.91
C GLU A 361 40.67 -2.31 33.77
N LEU A 362 40.11 -2.26 32.56
CA LEU A 362 38.93 -1.46 32.22
C LEU A 362 37.79 -2.38 31.82
N THR A 363 36.59 -2.09 32.32
CA THR A 363 35.36 -2.48 31.64
C THR A 363 34.76 -1.25 30.99
N PHE A 364 34.34 -1.36 29.74
CA PHE A 364 33.85 -0.22 28.96
C PHE A 364 32.87 -0.66 27.88
N ASN A 365 31.99 0.26 27.52
CA ASN A 365 31.18 0.16 26.30
C ASN A 365 31.83 1.03 25.22
N LEU A 366 32.18 0.40 24.10
CA LEU A 366 32.68 1.08 22.91
C LEU A 366 31.57 1.11 21.87
N SER A 367 31.19 2.31 21.41
CA SER A 367 30.29 2.45 20.26
C SER A 367 31.00 3.16 19.11
N LEU A 368 30.87 2.56 17.92
CA LEU A 368 31.37 3.12 16.66
C LEU A 368 30.19 3.55 15.81
N SER A 369 30.32 4.71 15.17
CA SER A 369 29.26 5.25 14.35
C SER A 369 29.78 5.89 13.07
N TRP A 370 29.19 5.51 11.94
CA TRP A 370 29.64 5.93 10.61
C TRP A 370 28.48 5.97 9.61
N THR A 371 28.77 6.53 8.43
CA THR A 371 27.83 6.58 7.30
C THR A 371 28.45 5.88 6.10
N ASP A 372 27.67 5.04 5.42
CA ASP A 372 28.08 4.36 4.18
C ASP A 372 27.07 4.64 3.07
N LYS A 373 27.55 5.33 2.01
CA LYS A 373 26.69 5.71 0.88
C LYS A 373 26.28 4.56 -0.04
N ARG A 374 26.90 3.39 0.12
CA ARG A 374 26.68 2.23 -0.75
C ARG A 374 25.56 1.32 -0.23
N LEU A 375 25.19 1.47 1.04
CA LEU A 375 24.11 0.72 1.68
C LEU A 375 22.76 1.39 1.42
N GLN A 376 21.75 0.57 1.19
CA GLN A 376 20.35 0.99 1.05
C GLN A 376 19.58 0.52 2.26
N PHE A 377 18.76 1.39 2.84
CA PHE A 377 18.01 1.09 4.05
C PHE A 377 16.52 1.24 3.78
N TYR A 378 15.75 0.39 4.46
CA TYR A 378 14.32 0.19 4.26
C TYR A 378 13.63 0.12 5.62
N ASN A 379 12.33 0.41 5.66
CA ASN A 379 11.47 0.24 6.84
C ASN A 379 11.95 0.88 8.16
N LEU A 380 12.86 1.86 8.10
CA LEU A 380 13.40 2.50 9.30
C LEU A 380 12.35 3.32 10.04
N LYS A 381 12.27 3.09 11.35
CA LYS A 381 11.36 3.76 12.28
C LYS A 381 12.06 4.93 12.96
N GLU A 382 11.30 6.00 13.24
CA GLU A 382 11.77 7.14 14.05
C GLU A 382 11.59 6.88 15.55
N SER A 383 10.53 6.14 15.92
CA SER A 383 10.13 5.94 17.31
C SER A 383 11.00 4.94 18.08
N ARG A 384 11.81 4.14 17.37
CA ARG A 384 12.57 3.03 17.96
C ARG A 384 13.90 2.77 17.25
N PRO A 385 14.85 2.05 17.90
CA PRO A 385 16.08 1.63 17.24
C PRO A 385 15.80 0.62 16.12
N ASN A 386 16.43 0.81 14.96
CA ASN A 386 16.33 -0.12 13.84
C ASN A 386 17.47 -1.13 13.91
N TRP A 387 17.24 -2.23 14.64
CA TRP A 387 18.26 -3.25 14.88
C TRP A 387 18.66 -3.96 13.59
N LEU A 388 19.94 -4.34 13.52
CA LEU A 388 20.54 -5.11 12.43
C LEU A 388 20.77 -6.55 12.91
N THR A 389 20.58 -7.51 12.00
CA THR A 389 20.93 -8.90 12.29
C THR A 389 22.44 -9.08 12.28
N ASN A 390 22.96 -10.13 12.93
CA ASN A 390 24.39 -10.43 12.89
C ASN A 390 24.89 -10.64 11.44
N ASP A 391 24.06 -11.23 10.58
CA ASP A 391 24.39 -11.45 9.17
C ASP A 391 24.54 -10.12 8.41
N ASP A 392 23.68 -9.13 8.70
CA ASP A 392 23.82 -7.78 8.16
C ASP A 392 25.16 -7.16 8.57
N LEU A 393 25.54 -7.31 9.84
CA LEU A 393 26.76 -6.74 10.39
C LEU A 393 28.02 -7.35 9.79
N GLN A 394 28.03 -8.66 9.56
CA GLN A 394 29.14 -9.35 8.88
C GLN A 394 29.19 -9.05 7.39
N GLY A 395 28.02 -8.81 6.77
CA GLY A 395 27.90 -8.46 5.36
C GLY A 395 28.34 -7.04 5.02
N MET A 396 28.39 -6.13 5.99
CA MET A 396 28.77 -4.73 5.78
C MET A 396 30.20 -4.41 6.22
N TRP A 397 30.77 -3.33 5.66
CA TRP A 397 32.04 -2.81 6.16
C TRP A 397 31.86 -2.26 7.57
N THR A 398 32.76 -2.64 8.47
CA THR A 398 32.79 -2.18 9.85
C THR A 398 34.21 -1.70 10.22
N PRO A 399 34.34 -0.57 10.94
CA PRO A 399 35.64 -0.07 11.34
C PRO A 399 36.25 -0.93 12.45
N HIS A 400 37.52 -1.30 12.29
CA HIS A 400 38.28 -2.01 13.32
C HIS A 400 39.14 -1.05 14.14
N VAL A 401 39.03 -1.13 15.46
CA VAL A 401 39.84 -0.34 16.42
C VAL A 401 40.85 -1.27 17.08
N LEU A 402 42.14 -0.90 16.99
CA LEU A 402 43.25 -1.62 17.63
C LEU A 402 43.62 -0.96 18.95
N PHE A 403 43.80 -1.77 19.99
CA PHE A 403 44.28 -1.37 21.31
C PHE A 403 45.73 -1.87 21.51
N PRO A 404 46.74 -1.14 21.02
CA PRO A 404 48.14 -1.60 21.05
C PRO A 404 48.72 -1.70 22.46
N ASN A 405 48.10 -1.04 23.44
CA ASN A 405 48.52 -1.08 24.85
C ASN A 405 47.71 -2.10 25.67
N ALA A 406 46.77 -2.82 25.05
CA ALA A 406 46.09 -3.93 25.69
C ALA A 406 47.00 -5.17 25.72
N LYS A 407 46.92 -5.96 26.79
CA LYS A 407 47.61 -7.24 26.88
C LYS A 407 47.14 -8.12 25.70
N GLY A 408 48.02 -8.40 24.74
CA GLY A 408 47.70 -9.19 23.56
C GLY A 408 47.45 -8.42 22.26
N ASN A 409 47.59 -7.08 22.25
CA ASN A 409 47.27 -6.23 21.08
C ASN A 409 45.84 -6.46 20.56
N GLU A 410 44.87 -6.38 21.47
CA GLU A 410 43.46 -6.65 21.18
C GLU A 410 42.88 -5.69 20.12
N TYR A 411 41.92 -6.18 19.34
CA TYR A 411 41.20 -5.40 18.34
C TYR A 411 39.71 -5.74 18.32
N THR A 412 38.89 -4.83 17.82
CA THR A 412 37.44 -5.04 17.74
C THR A 412 37.08 -6.07 16.67
N ILE A 413 36.22 -7.02 17.04
CA ILE A 413 35.65 -8.04 16.15
C ILE A 413 34.12 -7.96 16.15
N VAL A 414 33.50 -8.18 15.00
CA VAL A 414 32.04 -8.30 14.89
C VAL A 414 31.66 -9.75 15.13
N ASP A 415 30.97 -10.00 16.23
CA ASP A 415 30.55 -11.32 16.71
C ASP A 415 29.08 -11.33 17.14
N GLN A 416 28.59 -12.46 17.66
CA GLN A 416 27.20 -12.62 18.10
C GLN A 416 26.81 -11.70 19.28
N ASN A 417 27.79 -11.14 19.98
CA ASN A 417 27.59 -10.23 21.10
C ASN A 417 27.63 -8.76 20.63
N THR A 418 28.03 -8.52 19.39
CA THR A 418 28.01 -7.21 18.76
C THR A 418 26.57 -6.88 18.39
N VAL A 419 26.09 -5.74 18.87
CA VAL A 419 24.75 -5.27 18.54
C VAL A 419 24.89 -4.09 17.59
N GLY A 420 24.04 -4.01 16.58
CA GLY A 420 24.05 -2.91 15.62
C GLY A 420 22.67 -2.33 15.41
N HIS A 421 22.59 -1.01 15.26
CA HIS A 421 21.35 -0.37 14.84
C HIS A 421 21.59 0.79 13.89
N VAL A 422 20.53 1.16 13.19
CA VAL A 422 20.49 2.22 12.21
C VAL A 422 19.63 3.36 12.74
N SER A 423 20.22 4.56 12.82
CA SER A 423 19.49 5.77 13.23
C SER A 423 18.97 6.53 12.02
N ARG A 424 17.65 6.69 11.92
CA ARG A 424 16.97 7.47 10.88
C ARG A 424 17.15 8.98 11.15
N ASN A 425 18.08 9.60 10.42
CA ASN A 425 18.35 11.04 10.51
C ASN A 425 17.77 11.84 9.32
N CYS A 426 16.88 11.22 8.54
CA CYS A 426 16.36 11.80 7.30
C CYS A 426 14.93 11.33 7.03
N LYS A 427 14.27 12.05 6.12
CA LYS A 427 12.96 11.66 5.61
C LYS A 427 13.10 10.53 4.58
N PRO A 428 12.13 9.61 4.50
CA PRO A 428 12.11 8.59 3.46
C PRO A 428 12.07 9.24 2.08
N ASP A 429 12.81 8.66 1.14
CA ASP A 429 12.78 9.10 -0.25
C ASP A 429 11.67 8.36 -0.98
N ILE A 430 10.47 8.90 -0.91
CA ILE A 430 9.27 8.35 -1.56
C ILE A 430 9.23 8.57 -3.08
N THR A 431 10.32 9.04 -3.72
CA THR A 431 10.32 9.33 -5.16
C THR A 431 10.30 8.09 -6.06
N GLY A 432 10.43 6.90 -5.47
CA GLY A 432 10.21 5.60 -6.12
C GLY A 432 9.09 4.81 -5.44
N ILE A 433 8.50 3.88 -6.18
CA ILE A 433 7.26 3.22 -5.75
C ILE A 433 7.49 2.12 -4.72
N MET A 434 8.55 1.32 -4.87
CA MET A 434 9.04 0.50 -3.75
C MET A 434 9.43 1.36 -2.55
N ALA A 435 9.82 2.63 -2.77
CA ALA A 435 10.14 3.51 -1.66
C ALA A 435 8.91 4.04 -0.91
N ALA A 436 7.76 4.13 -1.59
CA ALA A 436 6.48 4.46 -0.99
C ALA A 436 5.88 3.27 -0.23
N HIS A 437 6.10 2.03 -0.71
CA HIS A 437 5.60 0.81 -0.06
C HIS A 437 6.55 0.21 0.98
N GLU A 438 7.86 0.23 0.78
CA GLU A 438 8.86 -0.35 1.70
C GLU A 438 9.66 0.72 2.49
N GLY A 439 9.26 1.99 2.39
CA GLY A 439 9.92 3.10 3.09
C GLY A 439 11.43 3.17 2.81
N ARG A 440 11.83 3.35 1.55
CA ARG A 440 13.26 3.44 1.19
C ARG A 440 13.83 4.81 1.58
N TYR A 441 15.05 4.83 2.10
CA TYR A 441 15.75 6.06 2.49
C TYR A 441 16.92 6.34 1.53
N ALA A 442 16.91 7.52 0.88
CA ALA A 442 18.01 7.94 0.00
C ALA A 442 19.14 8.72 0.69
N CYS A 443 18.90 9.20 1.91
CA CYS A 443 19.96 9.75 2.75
C CYS A 443 20.45 8.65 3.69
N HIS A 444 21.77 8.48 3.78
CA HIS A 444 22.35 7.35 4.50
C HIS A 444 22.18 7.55 6.01
N PRO A 445 21.44 6.66 6.67
CA PRO A 445 21.29 6.69 8.11
C PRO A 445 22.62 6.37 8.79
N LEU A 446 22.69 6.75 10.06
CA LEU A 446 23.88 6.56 10.86
C LEU A 446 23.87 5.14 11.43
N SER A 447 24.81 4.30 11.04
CA SER A 447 25.01 2.99 11.66
C SER A 447 25.73 3.17 12.99
N VAL A 448 25.29 2.46 14.02
CA VAL A 448 25.89 2.47 15.36
C VAL A 448 26.10 1.03 15.81
N LEU A 449 27.35 0.68 16.10
CA LEU A 449 27.75 -0.62 16.65
C LEU A 449 28.35 -0.46 18.04
N PRO A 450 27.66 -0.88 19.10
CA PRO A 450 28.27 -1.27 20.35
C PRO A 450 29.03 -2.60 20.24
N PHE A 451 30.27 -2.62 20.72
CA PHE A 451 31.02 -3.86 20.97
C PHE A 451 30.85 -4.29 22.43
N PRO A 452 30.75 -5.60 22.69
CA PRO A 452 30.69 -6.14 24.04
C PRO A 452 31.97 -5.83 24.82
N ASN A 453 31.87 -5.86 26.16
CA ASN A 453 32.98 -5.70 27.09
C ASN A 453 34.14 -6.63 26.69
N PRO A 454 35.31 -6.10 26.28
CA PRO A 454 36.51 -6.91 26.28
C PRO A 454 36.94 -7.03 27.74
N THR A 455 36.51 -8.10 28.42
CA THR A 455 37.16 -8.51 29.68
C THR A 455 38.60 -8.89 29.34
N ALA A 456 39.52 -7.95 29.48
CA ALA A 456 40.95 -8.22 29.40
C ALA A 456 41.38 -8.98 30.66
N SER A 457 40.93 -10.23 30.81
CA SER A 457 41.34 -11.12 31.90
C SER A 457 41.88 -12.43 31.31
N HIS A 458 43.15 -12.46 30.96
CA HIS A 458 43.89 -13.71 30.91
C HIS A 458 45.24 -13.50 31.59
N THR A 459 45.47 -14.35 32.60
CA THR A 459 46.64 -14.45 33.50
C THR A 459 47.98 -14.27 32.81
#